data_AF-A0A8J7T3D0-F1
#
_entry.id   AF-A0A8J7T3D0-F1
#
_cell.length_a   1.000
_cell.length_b   1.000
_cell.length_c   1.000
_cell.angle_alpha   90.00
_cell.angle_beta   90.00
_cell.angle_gamma   90.00
#
_symmetry.space_group_name_H-M   'P 1'
#
loop_
_entity.id
_entity.type
_entity.pdbx_description
1 polymer ?
#
loop_
_entity_poly.entity_id
_entity_poly.type
_entity_poly.pdbx_seq_one_letter_code
_entity_poly.pdbx_strand_id
1 'polypeptide(L)'
;MASGSMVDERAKAVGAKHPVDLKSFPQEQGGIIQKVIEELKRDGENPSEFYATIEPKDSVIIVHLWHTTGLIETGVQGNPGGKCRDFHFDIKQNGITEKLFWQ
;
A
#
# COMPACT_ATOMS: atom_id res chain seq x y z
N MET A 1 -9.13 -26.62 3.71
CA MET A 1 -8.98 -25.71 4.86
C MET A 1 -7.94 -24.67 4.48
N ALA A 2 -8.21 -23.41 4.81
CA ALA A 2 -7.64 -22.24 4.16
C ALA A 2 -6.10 -22.17 4.21
N SER A 3 -5.46 -22.33 3.06
CA SER A 3 -4.12 -21.80 2.80
C SER A 3 -4.33 -20.32 2.48
N GLY A 4 -4.53 -19.49 3.52
CA GLY A 4 -4.16 -18.08 3.37
C GLY A 4 -2.67 -18.06 3.13
N SER A 5 -2.19 -17.38 2.09
CA SER A 5 -0.75 -17.33 1.88
C SER A 5 -0.11 -16.67 3.11
N MET A 6 1.10 -17.07 3.49
CA MET A 6 1.84 -16.45 4.61
C MET A 6 1.90 -14.91 4.48
N VAL A 7 1.82 -14.39 3.24
CA VAL A 7 1.72 -12.96 2.94
C VAL A 7 0.40 -12.37 3.44
N ASP A 8 -0.74 -13.02 3.18
CA ASP A 8 -2.07 -12.56 3.61
C ASP A 8 -2.18 -12.48 5.12
N GLU A 9 -1.65 -13.48 5.83
CA GLU A 9 -1.65 -13.51 7.30
C GLU A 9 -0.84 -12.35 7.89
N ARG A 10 0.31 -12.04 7.27
CA ARG A 10 1.17 -10.94 7.71
C ARG A 10 0.63 -9.58 7.32
N ALA A 11 0.06 -9.44 6.13
CA ALA A 11 -0.67 -8.24 5.71
C ALA A 11 -1.80 -7.94 6.71
N LYS A 12 -2.57 -8.96 7.10
CA LYS A 12 -3.63 -8.84 8.10
C LYS A 12 -3.10 -8.41 9.46
N ALA A 13 -1.93 -8.90 9.88
CA ALA A 13 -1.31 -8.53 11.15
C ALA A 13 -0.96 -7.03 11.24
N VAL A 14 -0.64 -6.39 10.10
CA VAL A 14 -0.40 -4.94 10.02
C VAL A 14 -1.64 -4.16 9.55
N GLY A 15 -2.79 -4.83 9.41
CA GLY A 15 -4.04 -4.22 8.94
C GLY A 15 -4.06 -3.85 7.45
N ALA A 16 -3.07 -4.30 6.67
CA ALA A 16 -2.96 -4.00 5.25
C ALA A 16 -3.92 -4.84 4.42
N LYS A 17 -4.41 -4.25 3.32
CA LYS A 17 -5.39 -4.85 2.42
C LYS A 17 -4.92 -4.72 0.97
N HIS A 18 -5.34 -5.62 0.09
CA HIS A 18 -4.98 -5.50 -1.31
C HIS A 18 -5.59 -4.24 -1.94
N PRO A 19 -4.78 -3.33 -2.52
CA PRO A 19 -5.30 -2.11 -3.13
C PRO A 19 -6.20 -2.44 -4.32
N VAL A 20 -5.94 -3.53 -5.05
CA VAL A 20 -6.78 -4.00 -6.15
C VAL A 20 -8.18 -4.45 -5.71
N ASP A 21 -8.37 -4.78 -4.42
CA ASP A 21 -9.68 -5.03 -3.84
C ASP A 21 -10.25 -3.73 -3.24
N LEU A 22 -10.74 -2.85 -4.11
CA LEU A 22 -11.32 -1.56 -3.70
C LEU A 22 -12.44 -1.69 -2.66
N LYS A 23 -13.16 -2.82 -2.64
CA LYS A 23 -14.27 -3.05 -1.69
C LYS A 23 -13.78 -3.26 -0.26
N SER A 24 -12.51 -3.59 -0.10
CA SER A 24 -11.88 -3.74 1.21
C SER A 24 -11.63 -2.39 1.90
N PHE A 25 -11.74 -1.28 1.17
CA PHE A 25 -11.61 0.08 1.69
C PHE A 25 -12.97 0.77 1.83
N PRO A 26 -13.16 1.64 2.84
CA PRO A 26 -14.27 2.58 2.89
C PRO A 26 -14.45 3.34 1.57
N GLN A 27 -15.71 3.57 1.18
CA GLN A 27 -16.04 4.21 -0.09
C GLN A 27 -15.34 5.56 -0.29
N GLU A 28 -15.20 6.33 0.79
CA GLU A 28 -14.50 7.63 0.82
C GLU A 28 -13.02 7.52 0.42
N GLN A 29 -12.40 6.36 0.64
CA GLN A 29 -10.99 6.09 0.34
C GLN A 29 -10.79 5.45 -1.05
N GLY A 30 -11.87 5.02 -1.71
CA GLY A 30 -11.81 4.32 -3.00
C GLY A 30 -11.12 5.14 -4.09
N GLY A 31 -11.37 6.45 -4.16
CA GLY A 31 -10.72 7.34 -5.12
C GLY A 31 -9.20 7.49 -4.90
N ILE A 32 -8.76 7.45 -3.65
CA ILE A 32 -7.34 7.52 -3.29
C ILE A 32 -6.65 6.22 -3.67
N ILE A 33 -7.21 5.08 -3.29
CA ILE A 33 -6.64 3.77 -3.65
C ILE A 33 -6.63 3.58 -5.17
N GLN A 34 -7.64 4.06 -5.90
CA GLN A 34 -7.62 4.00 -7.35
C GLN A 34 -6.44 4.79 -7.96
N LYS A 35 -6.15 5.99 -7.46
CA LYS A 35 -4.96 6.76 -7.89
C LYS A 35 -3.66 6.05 -7.53
N VAL A 36 -3.59 5.39 -6.38
CA VAL A 36 -2.44 4.55 -6.00
C VAL A 36 -2.25 3.41 -7.00
N ILE A 37 -3.31 2.69 -7.38
CA ILE A 37 -3.25 1.62 -8.39
C ILE A 37 -2.76 2.16 -9.74
N GLU A 38 -3.26 3.31 -10.17
CA GLU A 38 -2.85 3.95 -11.41
C GLU A 38 -1.38 4.36 -11.38
N GLU A 39 -0.90 4.88 -10.26
CA GLU A 39 0.49 5.27 -10.06
C GLU A 39 1.43 4.05 -10.08
N LEU A 40 1.05 2.97 -9.38
CA LEU A 40 1.78 1.69 -9.42
C LEU A 40 1.94 1.17 -10.86
N LYS A 41 0.85 1.18 -11.62
CA LYS A 41 0.87 0.78 -13.04
C LYS A 41 1.75 1.71 -13.88
N ARG A 42 1.73 3.02 -13.60
CA ARG A 42 2.57 4.02 -14.29
C ARG A 42 4.05 3.78 -14.01
N ASP A 43 4.39 3.39 -12.79
CA ASP A 43 5.75 3.04 -12.37
C ASP A 43 6.20 1.66 -12.91
N GLY A 44 5.35 0.96 -13.67
CA GLY A 44 5.64 -0.35 -14.25
C GLY A 44 5.50 -1.50 -13.26
N GLU A 45 4.85 -1.28 -12.12
CA GLU A 45 4.67 -2.26 -11.07
C GLU A 45 3.29 -2.93 -11.13
N ASN A 46 3.20 -4.15 -10.59
CA ASN A 46 1.96 -4.90 -10.51
C ASN A 46 1.23 -4.59 -9.19
N PRO A 47 0.07 -3.91 -9.19
CA PRO A 47 -0.63 -3.54 -7.96
C PRO A 47 -1.08 -4.73 -7.09
N SER A 48 -1.22 -5.92 -7.68
CA SER A 48 -1.56 -7.14 -6.92
C SER A 48 -0.40 -7.65 -6.05
N GLU A 49 0.82 -7.18 -6.27
CA GLU A 49 1.99 -7.50 -5.44
C GLU A 49 2.08 -6.61 -4.19
N PHE A 50 1.13 -5.69 -4.01
CA PHE A 50 1.12 -4.74 -2.90
C PHE A 50 -0.09 -4.96 -1.98
N TYR A 51 0.08 -4.49 -0.76
CA TYR A 51 -0.95 -4.29 0.24
C TYR A 51 -0.84 -2.85 0.75
N ALA A 52 -1.96 -2.27 1.14
CA ALA A 52 -2.04 -0.87 1.56
C ALA A 52 -2.69 -0.74 2.94
N THR A 53 -2.12 0.13 3.77
CA THR A 53 -2.82 0.76 4.91
C THR A 53 -2.97 2.25 4.66
N ILE A 54 -4.01 2.85 5.23
CA ILE A 54 -4.31 4.27 5.09
C ILE A 54 -4.20 4.94 6.45
N GLU A 55 -3.40 5.99 6.52
CA GLU A 55 -3.23 6.85 7.69
C GLU A 55 -3.61 8.30 7.32
N PRO A 56 -4.76 8.81 7.79
CA PRO A 56 -5.10 10.22 7.65
C PRO A 56 -4.21 11.09 8.56
N LYS A 57 -3.60 12.15 8.01
CA LYS A 57 -2.75 13.10 8.74
C LYS A 57 -2.99 14.54 8.28
N ASP A 58 -3.79 15.27 9.04
CA ASP A 58 -4.20 16.65 8.75
C ASP A 58 -4.81 16.78 7.33
N SER A 59 -4.11 17.48 6.42
CA SER A 59 -4.53 17.67 5.02
C SER A 59 -3.93 16.65 4.05
N VAL A 60 -3.19 15.66 4.57
CA VAL A 60 -2.52 14.62 3.80
C VAL A 60 -3.08 13.26 4.22
N ILE A 61 -3.22 12.36 3.25
CA ILE A 61 -3.52 10.95 3.51
C ILE A 61 -2.30 10.15 3.09
N ILE A 62 -1.73 9.42 4.04
CA ILE A 62 -0.57 8.57 3.78
C ILE A 62 -1.09 7.17 3.44
N VAL A 63 -0.70 6.67 2.28
CA VAL A 63 -0.95 5.29 1.87
C VAL A 63 0.36 4.52 1.98
N HIS A 64 0.46 3.70 3.02
CA HIS A 64 1.62 2.84 3.25
C HIS A 64 1.51 1.59 2.39
N LEU A 65 2.44 1.42 1.46
CA LEU A 65 2.49 0.29 0.55
C LEU A 65 3.49 -0.75 1.03
N TRP A 66 2.97 -1.94 1.32
CA TRP A 66 3.72 -3.14 1.67
C TRP A 66 3.82 -4.02 0.44
N HIS A 67 5.02 -4.21 -0.10
CA HIS A 67 5.23 -5.21 -1.15
C HIS A 67 5.24 -6.61 -0.54
N THR A 68 4.77 -7.61 -1.30
CA THR A 68 4.78 -9.03 -0.90
C THR A 68 6.14 -9.50 -0.37
N THR A 69 7.26 -9.10 -0.97
CA THR A 69 8.62 -9.42 -0.47
C THR A 69 8.88 -8.84 0.91
N GLY A 70 8.44 -7.59 1.14
CA GLY A 70 8.52 -6.90 2.42
C GLY A 70 7.76 -7.61 3.53
N LEU A 71 6.65 -8.26 3.16
CA LEU A 71 5.87 -9.08 4.08
C LEU A 71 6.45 -10.47 4.29
N ILE A 72 7.25 -11.02 3.36
CA ILE A 72 7.83 -12.38 3.47
C ILE A 72 9.16 -12.39 4.24
N GLU A 73 10.00 -11.38 4.04
CA GLU A 73 11.35 -11.37 4.61
C GLU A 73 11.35 -10.87 6.06
N THR A 74 11.06 -11.78 7.00
CA THR A 74 11.22 -11.51 8.44
C THR A 74 12.68 -11.55 8.83
N GLY A 75 13.14 -10.56 9.61
CA GLY A 75 14.50 -10.48 10.14
C GLY A 75 15.49 -9.72 9.24
N VAL A 76 15.04 -9.25 8.07
CA VAL A 76 15.78 -8.27 7.27
C VAL A 76 15.30 -6.88 7.68
N GLN A 77 16.18 -6.12 8.31
CA GLN A 77 15.91 -4.72 8.62
C GLN A 77 15.87 -3.92 7.31
N GLY A 78 14.85 -3.07 7.14
CA GLY A 78 14.72 -2.13 6.03
C GLY A 78 13.61 -2.47 5.05
N ASN A 79 13.83 -2.20 3.76
CA ASN A 79 12.89 -2.43 2.65
C ASN A 79 13.32 -3.62 1.77
N PRO A 80 13.10 -4.87 2.20
CA PRO A 80 13.47 -6.03 1.42
C PRO A 80 12.70 -6.08 0.09
N GLY A 81 13.46 -6.00 -1.01
CA GLY A 81 12.94 -5.84 -2.38
C GLY A 81 12.84 -4.40 -2.87
N GLY A 82 13.11 -3.40 -2.03
CA GLY A 82 13.21 -1.98 -2.40
C GLY A 82 11.91 -1.34 -2.88
N LYS A 83 10.76 -1.96 -2.55
CA LYS A 83 9.44 -1.60 -3.11
C LYS A 83 8.45 -1.09 -2.08
N CYS A 84 8.65 -1.32 -0.78
CA CYS A 84 7.79 -0.73 0.24
C CYS A 84 8.00 0.79 0.30
N ARG A 85 6.92 1.54 0.38
CA ARG A 85 6.94 3.01 0.28
C ARG A 85 5.65 3.63 0.74
N ASP A 86 5.70 4.92 1.04
CA ASP A 86 4.52 5.73 1.32
C ASP A 86 4.18 6.59 0.13
N PHE A 87 2.89 6.65 -0.21
CA PHE A 87 2.34 7.67 -1.09
C PHE A 87 1.62 8.71 -0.25
N HIS A 88 2.04 9.96 -0.36
CA HIS A 88 1.40 11.08 0.32
C HIS A 88 0.38 11.69 -0.62
N PHE A 89 -0.88 11.68 -0.22
CA PHE A 89 -1.99 12.23 -0.99
C PHE A 89 -2.44 13.56 -0.37
N ASP A 90 -2.27 14.65 -1.09
CA ASP A 90 -2.78 15.96 -0.66
C ASP A 90 -4.26 16.08 -1.04
N ILE A 91 -5.12 16.25 -0.02
CA ILE A 91 -6.57 16.32 -0.20
C ILE A 91 -6.98 17.56 -1.01
N LYS A 92 -6.26 18.69 -0.86
CA LYS A 92 -6.55 19.94 -1.58
C LYS A 92 -6.13 19.86 -3.04
N GLN A 93 -5.00 19.22 -3.33
CA GLN A 93 -4.50 19.04 -4.69
C GLN A 93 -5.12 17.81 -5.39
N ASN A 94 -5.82 16.96 -4.63
CA ASN A 94 -6.45 15.73 -5.11
C ASN A 94 -5.47 14.82 -5.88
N GLY A 95 -4.25 14.67 -5.35
CA GLY A 95 -3.17 13.97 -6.02
C GLY A 95 -2.09 13.46 -5.07
N ILE A 96 -1.28 12.52 -5.57
CA ILE A 96 -0.07 12.04 -4.88
C ILE A 96 1.01 13.10 -5.06
N THR A 97 1.52 13.65 -3.96
CA THR A 97 2.54 14.71 -3.95
C THR A 97 3.94 14.18 -3.66
N GLU A 98 4.05 13.09 -2.89
CA GLU A 98 5.33 12.49 -2.53
C GLU A 98 5.27 10.95 -2.58
N LYS A 99 6.40 10.35 -2.94
CA LYS A 99 6.65 8.90 -2.89
C LYS A 99 7.90 8.67 -2.05
N LEU A 100 7.77 8.08 -0.87
CA LEU A 100 8.88 7.88 0.06
C LEU A 100 9.16 6.40 0.26
N PHE A 101 10.29 5.91 -0.25
CA PHE A 101 10.71 4.53 -0.04
C PHE A 101 11.18 4.34 1.40
N TRP A 102 10.77 3.22 2.00
CA TRP A 102 11.22 2.89 3.36
C TRP A 102 12.71 2.56 3.37
N GLN A 103 13.36 2.85 4.50
CA GLN A 103 14.79 2.62 4.73
C GLN A 103 15.01 1.40 5.62
#